data_AF-A0A034VW89-F1
#
_entry.id   AF-A0A034VW89-F1
#
_cell.length_a   1.000
_cell.length_b   1.000
_cell.length_c   1.000
_cell.angle_alpha   90.00
_cell.angle_beta   90.00
_cell.angle_gamma   90.00
#
_symmetry.space_group_name_H-M   'P 1'
#
loop_
_entity.id
_entity.type
_entity.pdbx_description
1 polymer ?
#
loop_
_entity_poly.entity_id
_entity_poly.type
_entity_poly.pdbx_seq_one_letter_code
_entity_poly.pdbx_strand_id
1 'polypeptide(L)'
;MSASRHQGLNLISKLNNIHVEDLQYVEQDLCYYELVSLGFLLFGDERANAEFALQKLLILSNTHKGRSCGGADLLTKYISVNPRHWRAQLVEALSIIGARRVLRKLGFDWNELHQHYLPHIGELSVHVHPLLKALYRICERLKPAQAGQLVLRVNEQHKGPGEHLRFYDFAYLEIFLLDWLSRRIITLGDRVANGADVDVLLEFFKFNDMDALKTLLLETIVNNADSKRMRNYEHISADNATASSGNNNKYSAEKNTTTMQSDANASTSVRSCDLTINERYEVRHESAGIILIINQLNFHEDPDPALKKLLPKKSLSSRHGSNMDKDRLKDVFSLFG
;
A
#
# COMPACT_ATOMS: atom_id res chain seq x y z
N MET A 1 -10.00 -28.17 17.04
CA MET A 1 -10.89 -27.24 16.30
C MET A 1 -11.51 -26.13 17.18
N SER A 2 -11.07 -25.87 18.42
CA SER A 2 -11.66 -24.79 19.26
C SER A 2 -10.88 -23.46 19.28
N ALA A 3 -9.61 -23.43 18.85
CA ALA A 3 -8.78 -22.21 18.91
C ALA A 3 -9.21 -21.12 17.90
N SER A 4 -9.60 -21.50 16.67
CA SER A 4 -9.98 -20.54 15.63
C SER A 4 -11.32 -19.83 15.91
N ARG A 5 -12.26 -20.51 16.59
CA ARG A 5 -13.55 -19.91 16.98
C ARG A 5 -13.39 -18.87 18.10
N HIS A 6 -12.45 -19.06 19.02
CA HIS A 6 -12.18 -18.06 20.07
C HIS A 6 -11.44 -16.83 19.55
N GLN A 7 -10.60 -16.97 18.54
CA GLN A 7 -9.89 -15.85 17.89
C GLN A 7 -10.84 -14.92 17.13
N GLY A 8 -11.78 -15.46 16.34
CA GLY A 8 -12.75 -14.64 15.60
C GLY A 8 -13.67 -13.79 16.49
N LEU A 9 -14.07 -14.30 17.66
CA LEU A 9 -14.89 -13.56 18.64
C LEU A 9 -14.13 -12.40 19.31
N ASN A 10 -12.81 -12.56 19.49
CA ASN A 10 -11.96 -11.51 20.07
C ASN A 10 -11.73 -10.37 19.07
N LEU A 11 -11.52 -10.68 17.80
CA LEU A 11 -11.34 -9.65 16.76
C LEU A 11 -12.61 -8.80 16.59
N ILE A 12 -13.80 -9.41 16.53
CA ILE A 12 -15.07 -8.69 16.38
C ILE A 12 -15.34 -7.76 17.57
N SER A 13 -15.05 -8.19 18.79
CA SER A 13 -15.19 -7.34 19.97
C SER A 13 -14.19 -6.19 19.98
N LYS A 14 -12.93 -6.41 19.58
CA LYS A 14 -11.94 -5.34 19.40
C LYS A 14 -12.34 -4.33 18.31
N LEU A 15 -12.91 -4.78 17.19
CA LEU A 15 -13.39 -3.89 16.13
C LEU A 15 -14.42 -2.89 16.67
N ASN A 16 -15.35 -3.35 17.50
CA ASN A 16 -16.39 -2.49 18.08
C ASN A 16 -15.86 -1.42 19.04
N ASN A 17 -14.61 -1.54 19.52
CA ASN A 17 -13.97 -0.56 20.38
C ASN A 17 -13.39 0.64 19.62
N ILE A 18 -13.34 0.59 18.29
CA ILE A 18 -12.91 1.74 17.48
C ILE A 18 -14.07 2.72 17.39
N HIS A 19 -13.86 3.94 17.90
CA HIS A 19 -14.81 5.03 17.86
C HIS A 19 -14.52 5.99 16.70
N VAL A 20 -15.49 6.85 16.36
CA VAL A 20 -15.36 7.78 15.22
C VAL A 20 -14.31 8.84 15.52
N GLU A 21 -14.23 9.24 16.78
CA GLU A 21 -13.31 10.22 17.34
C GLU A 21 -11.85 9.75 17.26
N ASP A 22 -11.62 8.44 17.13
CA ASP A 22 -10.28 7.86 16.99
C ASP A 22 -9.68 8.11 15.60
N LEU A 23 -10.53 8.33 14.58
CA LEU A 23 -10.10 8.41 13.19
C LEU A 23 -9.21 9.61 12.89
N GLN A 24 -9.43 10.73 13.57
CA GLN A 24 -8.55 11.90 13.41
C GLN A 24 -7.10 11.57 13.83
N TYR A 25 -6.93 10.73 14.87
CA TYR A 25 -5.62 10.32 15.34
C TYR A 25 -4.99 9.29 14.42
N VAL A 26 -5.82 8.39 13.85
CA VAL A 26 -5.39 7.48 12.79
C VAL A 26 -4.83 8.25 11.60
N GLU A 27 -5.56 9.26 11.09
CA GLU A 27 -5.08 10.08 9.96
C GLU A 27 -3.80 10.84 10.30
N GLN A 28 -3.70 11.40 11.51
CA GLN A 28 -2.51 12.12 11.97
C GLN A 28 -1.28 11.21 12.11
N ASP A 29 -1.48 9.96 12.49
CA ASP A 29 -0.41 8.98 12.65
C ASP A 29 0.00 8.28 11.35
N LEU A 30 -0.73 8.46 10.26
CA LEU A 30 -0.32 7.94 8.96
C LEU A 30 0.55 8.97 8.25
N CYS A 31 1.64 8.52 7.63
CA CYS A 31 2.36 9.36 6.69
C CYS A 31 1.57 9.52 5.39
N TYR A 32 1.95 10.50 4.56
CA TYR A 32 1.24 10.78 3.31
C TYR A 32 1.18 9.56 2.37
N TYR A 33 2.25 8.77 2.29
CA TYR A 33 2.26 7.53 1.51
C TYR A 33 1.23 6.52 2.01
N GLU A 34 1.21 6.26 3.32
CA GLU A 34 0.22 5.36 3.92
C GLU A 34 -1.21 5.86 3.73
N LEU A 35 -1.45 7.18 3.79
CA LEU A 35 -2.76 7.77 3.51
C LEU A 35 -3.20 7.62 2.06
N VAL A 36 -2.26 7.76 1.12
CA VAL A 36 -2.54 7.52 -0.31
C VAL A 36 -2.96 6.07 -0.53
N SER A 37 -2.19 5.11 -0.02
CA SER A 37 -2.51 3.69 -0.16
C SER A 37 -3.80 3.31 0.59
N LEU A 38 -4.03 3.89 1.78
CA LEU A 38 -5.27 3.69 2.53
C LEU A 38 -6.48 4.27 1.79
N GLY A 39 -6.36 5.49 1.27
CA GLY A 39 -7.39 6.13 0.47
C GLY A 39 -7.76 5.30 -0.76
N PHE A 40 -6.75 4.76 -1.46
CA PHE A 40 -6.97 3.86 -2.59
C PHE A 40 -7.74 2.59 -2.21
N LEU A 41 -7.33 1.89 -1.15
CA LEU A 41 -7.96 0.63 -0.72
C LEU A 41 -9.39 0.83 -0.18
N LEU A 42 -9.69 1.99 0.41
CA LEU A 42 -11.00 2.27 0.99
C LEU A 42 -12.00 2.87 -0.01
N PHE A 43 -11.54 3.71 -0.93
CA PHE A 43 -12.42 4.48 -1.83
C PHE A 43 -12.37 4.05 -3.29
N GLY A 44 -11.45 3.17 -3.67
CA GLY A 44 -11.26 2.77 -5.07
C GLY A 44 -12.36 1.89 -5.66
N ASP A 45 -13.29 1.38 -4.85
CA ASP A 45 -14.33 0.43 -5.28
C ASP A 45 -15.41 1.09 -6.15
N GLU A 46 -15.81 2.31 -5.81
CA GLU A 46 -16.82 3.09 -6.53
C GLU A 46 -16.25 4.37 -7.13
N ARG A 47 -16.73 4.71 -8.33
CA ARG A 47 -16.25 5.89 -9.09
C ARG A 47 -16.29 7.20 -8.30
N ALA A 48 -17.43 7.51 -7.67
CA ALA A 48 -17.62 8.77 -6.95
C ALA A 48 -16.73 8.87 -5.70
N ASN A 49 -16.52 7.73 -5.03
CA ASN A 49 -15.64 7.62 -3.86
C ASN A 49 -14.17 7.79 -4.28
N ALA A 50 -13.76 7.15 -5.37
CA ALA A 50 -12.43 7.26 -5.92
C ALA A 50 -12.11 8.71 -6.34
N GLU A 51 -13.05 9.40 -6.99
CA GLU A 51 -12.91 10.82 -7.35
C GLU A 51 -12.77 11.72 -6.12
N PHE A 52 -13.61 11.50 -5.08
CA PHE A 52 -13.50 12.23 -3.82
C PHE A 52 -12.12 12.04 -3.16
N ALA A 53 -11.68 10.79 -3.03
CA ALA A 53 -10.39 10.48 -2.42
C ALA A 53 -9.23 11.08 -3.23
N LEU A 54 -9.28 10.98 -4.56
CA LEU A 54 -8.32 11.60 -5.46
C LEU A 54 -8.20 13.10 -5.22
N GLN A 55 -9.32 13.83 -5.25
CA GLN A 55 -9.32 15.28 -5.03
C GLN A 55 -8.71 15.65 -3.68
N LYS A 56 -9.08 14.94 -2.61
CA LYS A 56 -8.54 15.15 -1.27
C LYS A 56 -7.04 14.89 -1.20
N LEU A 57 -6.57 13.76 -1.75
CA LEU A 57 -5.16 13.40 -1.77
C LEU A 57 -4.31 14.38 -2.59
N LEU A 58 -4.84 14.95 -3.67
CA LEU A 58 -4.17 15.99 -4.47
C LEU A 58 -4.09 17.33 -3.72
N ILE A 59 -5.11 17.69 -2.95
CA ILE A 59 -5.04 18.89 -2.09
C ILE A 59 -3.97 18.68 -1.02
N LEU A 60 -3.97 17.51 -0.39
CA LEU A 60 -2.99 17.13 0.64
C LEU A 60 -1.56 17.09 0.08
N SER A 61 -1.35 16.60 -1.15
CA SER A 61 0.00 16.57 -1.76
C SER A 61 0.62 17.96 -1.87
N ASN A 62 -0.21 18.98 -2.12
CA ASN A 62 0.23 20.35 -2.27
C ASN A 62 0.47 21.05 -0.92
N THR A 63 -0.21 20.63 0.15
CA THR A 63 -0.06 21.19 1.50
C THR A 63 0.96 20.45 2.36
N HIS A 64 1.32 19.20 2.02
CA HIS A 64 2.19 18.34 2.82
C HIS A 64 3.67 18.66 2.83
N LYS A 65 4.13 19.67 2.10
CA LYS A 65 5.55 20.07 2.09
C LYS A 65 6.09 20.62 3.43
N GLY A 66 5.33 20.56 4.54
CA GLY A 66 5.83 21.07 5.82
C GLY A 66 5.17 20.64 7.14
N ARG A 67 4.07 19.90 7.21
CA ARG A 67 3.48 19.43 8.50
C ARG A 67 2.50 18.27 8.33
N SER A 68 2.32 17.53 9.44
CA SER A 68 1.43 16.39 9.70
C SER A 68 0.17 16.30 8.84
N CYS A 69 -0.22 15.10 8.42
CA CYS A 69 -1.46 14.77 7.69
C CYS A 69 -2.76 14.89 8.49
N GLY A 70 -2.77 15.73 9.52
CA GLY A 70 -3.97 16.00 10.30
C GLY A 70 -4.97 16.84 9.52
N GLY A 71 -6.21 16.34 9.38
CA GLY A 71 -7.33 17.08 8.82
C GLY A 71 -7.69 16.72 7.37
N ALA A 72 -7.42 15.49 6.93
CA ALA A 72 -7.85 15.03 5.61
C ALA A 72 -9.39 14.91 5.51
N ASP A 73 -10.05 14.67 6.66
CA ASP A 73 -11.46 14.29 6.77
C ASP A 73 -11.81 13.08 5.88
N LEU A 74 -10.80 12.31 5.48
CA LEU A 74 -10.90 11.22 4.53
C LEU A 74 -11.63 10.07 5.19
N LEU A 75 -11.17 9.61 6.36
CA LEU A 75 -11.78 8.54 7.14
C LEU A 75 -13.15 8.94 7.70
N THR A 76 -13.34 10.21 8.08
CA THR A 76 -14.66 10.71 8.50
C THR A 76 -15.67 10.59 7.36
N LYS A 77 -15.28 10.99 6.13
CA LYS A 77 -16.14 10.78 4.96
C LYS A 77 -16.38 9.29 4.70
N TYR A 78 -15.36 8.46 4.88
CA TYR A 78 -15.46 7.01 4.62
C TYR A 78 -16.58 6.34 5.43
N ILE A 79 -16.76 6.72 6.70
CA ILE A 79 -17.86 6.20 7.52
C ILE A 79 -19.22 6.50 6.88
N SER A 80 -19.41 7.69 6.31
CA SER A 80 -20.67 8.07 5.67
C SER A 80 -20.98 7.20 4.44
N VAL A 81 -19.94 6.73 3.75
CA VAL A 81 -20.04 5.87 2.57
C VAL A 81 -20.26 4.40 2.98
N ASN A 82 -19.61 3.93 4.05
CA ASN A 82 -19.68 2.54 4.51
C ASN A 82 -20.02 2.41 6.01
N PRO A 83 -21.22 2.82 6.47
CA PRO A 83 -21.52 2.91 7.91
C PRO A 83 -21.56 1.56 8.62
N ARG A 84 -21.82 0.46 7.89
CA ARG A 84 -21.99 -0.88 8.48
C ARG A 84 -20.69 -1.64 8.66
N HIS A 85 -19.75 -1.51 7.74
CA HIS A 85 -18.55 -2.37 7.69
C HIS A 85 -17.23 -1.59 7.71
N TRP A 86 -17.25 -0.26 7.88
CA TRP A 86 -16.04 0.56 7.82
C TRP A 86 -14.93 0.09 8.76
N ARG A 87 -15.24 -0.38 9.97
CA ARG A 87 -14.23 -0.81 10.96
C ARG A 87 -13.42 -1.98 10.44
N ALA A 88 -14.12 -3.00 9.96
CA ALA A 88 -13.50 -4.23 9.49
C ALA A 88 -12.67 -3.96 8.22
N GLN A 89 -13.19 -3.15 7.30
CA GLN A 89 -12.50 -2.77 6.08
C GLN A 89 -11.30 -1.84 6.35
N LEU A 90 -11.42 -0.92 7.31
CA LEU A 90 -10.33 -0.05 7.76
C LEU A 90 -9.19 -0.87 8.36
N VAL A 91 -9.47 -1.79 9.29
CA VAL A 91 -8.44 -2.61 9.93
C VAL A 91 -7.77 -3.54 8.92
N GLU A 92 -8.53 -4.12 7.99
CA GLU A 92 -7.93 -4.90 6.90
C GLU A 92 -7.04 -4.05 6.01
N ALA A 93 -7.49 -2.86 5.57
CA ALA A 93 -6.69 -1.97 4.74
C ALA A 93 -5.41 -1.50 5.45
N LEU A 94 -5.50 -1.14 6.73
CA LEU A 94 -4.34 -0.83 7.58
C LEU A 94 -3.39 -2.03 7.71
N SER A 95 -3.92 -3.25 7.73
CA SER A 95 -3.13 -4.48 7.74
C SER A 95 -2.45 -4.73 6.39
N ILE A 96 -3.11 -4.42 5.28
CA ILE A 96 -2.59 -4.54 3.91
C ILE A 96 -1.39 -3.60 3.70
N ILE A 97 -1.53 -2.32 4.08
CA ILE A 97 -0.46 -1.31 3.95
C ILE A 97 0.65 -1.46 5.00
N GLY A 98 0.45 -2.30 6.01
CA GLY A 98 1.45 -2.56 7.05
C GLY A 98 1.59 -1.43 8.08
N ALA A 99 0.52 -0.69 8.39
CA ALA A 99 0.51 0.41 9.36
C ALA A 99 0.56 -0.10 10.82
N ARG A 100 1.61 -0.86 11.18
CA ARG A 100 1.73 -1.58 12.46
C ARG A 100 1.68 -0.64 13.67
N ARG A 101 2.22 0.57 13.53
CA ARG A 101 2.20 1.60 14.58
C ARG A 101 0.77 2.00 14.93
N VAL A 102 -0.04 2.28 13.92
CA VAL A 102 -1.45 2.65 14.07
C VAL A 102 -2.26 1.48 14.60
N LEU A 103 -2.09 0.28 14.03
CA LEU A 103 -2.79 -0.93 14.48
C LEU A 103 -2.50 -1.25 15.95
N ARG A 104 -1.25 -1.08 16.40
CA ARG A 104 -0.88 -1.27 17.81
C ARG A 104 -1.55 -0.24 18.72
N LYS A 105 -1.61 1.03 18.30
CA LYS A 105 -2.30 2.09 19.06
C LYS A 105 -3.81 1.84 19.17
N LEU A 106 -4.41 1.22 18.16
CA LEU A 106 -5.80 0.76 18.16
C LEU A 106 -6.01 -0.54 18.97
N GLY A 107 -4.96 -1.09 19.60
CA GLY A 107 -5.05 -2.26 20.47
C GLY A 107 -5.03 -3.61 19.76
N PHE A 108 -4.65 -3.66 18.48
CA PHE A 108 -4.56 -4.92 17.73
C PHE A 108 -3.17 -5.55 17.82
N ASP A 109 -3.18 -6.89 17.82
CA ASP A 109 -1.96 -7.68 17.65
C ASP A 109 -1.69 -7.91 16.16
N TRP A 110 -0.47 -7.63 15.72
CA TRP A 110 -0.10 -7.76 14.31
C TRP A 110 -0.16 -9.20 13.82
N ASN A 111 0.25 -10.18 14.62
CA ASN A 111 0.29 -11.58 14.19
C ASN A 111 -1.12 -12.14 14.03
N GLU A 112 -2.03 -11.78 14.95
CA GLU A 112 -3.46 -12.10 14.86
C GLU A 112 -4.06 -11.55 13.57
N LEU A 113 -3.86 -10.25 13.28
CA LEU A 113 -4.34 -9.63 12.04
C LEU A 113 -3.71 -10.23 10.79
N HIS A 114 -2.42 -10.54 10.84
CA HIS A 114 -1.68 -11.10 9.71
C HIS A 114 -2.18 -12.50 9.34
N GLN A 115 -2.54 -13.31 10.33
CA GLN A 115 -3.14 -14.62 10.12
C GLN A 115 -4.59 -14.53 9.64
N HIS A 116 -5.36 -13.56 10.16
CA HIS A 116 -6.77 -13.40 9.82
C HIS A 116 -6.97 -12.83 8.41
N TYR A 117 -6.31 -11.72 8.08
CA TYR A 117 -6.52 -10.99 6.83
C TYR A 117 -5.57 -11.42 5.70
N LEU A 118 -4.54 -12.21 6.02
CA LEU A 118 -3.50 -12.65 5.07
C LEU A 118 -3.06 -11.52 4.14
N PRO A 119 -2.63 -10.35 4.68
CA PRO A 119 -2.44 -9.14 3.89
C PRO A 119 -1.42 -9.34 2.76
N HIS A 120 -0.48 -10.27 2.93
CA HIS A 120 0.58 -10.62 1.99
C HIS A 120 0.09 -11.37 0.73
N ILE A 121 -1.07 -12.03 0.78
CA ILE A 121 -1.63 -12.79 -0.34
C ILE A 121 -2.59 -11.87 -1.11
N GLY A 122 -2.25 -11.48 -2.33
CA GLY A 122 -3.00 -10.45 -3.08
C GLY A 122 -4.38 -10.91 -3.53
N GLU A 123 -4.54 -12.21 -3.78
CA GLU A 123 -5.70 -12.88 -4.34
C GLU A 123 -6.82 -13.07 -3.29
N LEU A 124 -6.46 -13.05 -2.01
CA LEU A 124 -7.35 -13.27 -0.89
C LEU A 124 -7.68 -11.94 -0.22
N SER A 125 -8.95 -11.63 -0.02
CA SER A 125 -9.38 -10.45 0.72
C SER A 125 -10.71 -10.74 1.41
N VAL A 126 -10.90 -10.20 2.61
CA VAL A 126 -12.06 -10.51 3.46
C VAL A 126 -13.13 -9.42 3.32
N HIS A 127 -12.75 -8.16 3.37
CA HIS A 127 -13.63 -6.99 3.33
C HIS A 127 -13.23 -5.98 2.25
N VAL A 128 -11.93 -5.77 2.01
CA VAL A 128 -11.41 -4.93 0.92
C VAL A 128 -11.64 -5.63 -0.42
N HIS A 129 -11.87 -4.87 -1.50
CA HIS A 129 -12.04 -5.45 -2.83
C HIS A 129 -10.78 -6.24 -3.24
N PRO A 130 -10.88 -7.52 -3.65
CA PRO A 130 -9.72 -8.36 -3.96
C PRO A 130 -8.84 -7.74 -5.05
N LEU A 131 -9.45 -7.17 -6.10
CA LEU A 131 -8.70 -6.51 -7.16
C LEU A 131 -8.02 -5.21 -6.70
N LEU A 132 -8.57 -4.48 -5.72
CA LEU A 132 -7.86 -3.32 -5.14
C LEU A 132 -6.60 -3.77 -4.39
N LYS A 133 -6.69 -4.87 -3.64
CA LYS A 133 -5.53 -5.46 -2.96
C LYS A 133 -4.46 -5.90 -3.95
N ALA A 134 -4.85 -6.57 -5.04
CA ALA A 134 -3.92 -6.97 -6.11
C ALA A 134 -3.27 -5.76 -6.80
N LEU A 135 -4.05 -4.72 -7.10
CA LEU A 135 -3.54 -3.48 -7.66
C LEU A 135 -2.59 -2.73 -6.72
N TYR A 136 -2.88 -2.71 -5.42
CA TYR A 136 -1.97 -2.16 -4.42
C TYR A 136 -0.65 -2.95 -4.38
N ARG A 137 -0.71 -4.29 -4.45
CA ARG A 137 0.49 -5.13 -4.54
C ARG A 137 1.33 -4.85 -5.79
N ILE A 138 0.69 -4.49 -6.89
CA ILE A 138 1.38 -4.03 -8.11
C ILE A 138 2.08 -2.69 -7.85
N CYS A 139 1.43 -1.75 -7.17
CA CYS A 139 2.04 -0.46 -6.78
C CYS A 139 3.30 -0.67 -5.92
N GLU A 140 3.25 -1.61 -4.98
CA GLU A 140 4.40 -1.98 -4.14
C GLU A 140 5.55 -2.64 -4.92
N ARG A 141 5.27 -3.34 -6.03
CA ARG A 141 6.28 -4.09 -6.80
C ARG A 141 6.89 -3.29 -7.95
N LEU A 142 6.17 -2.32 -8.51
CA LEU A 142 6.66 -1.49 -9.62
C LEU A 142 7.65 -0.43 -9.14
N LYS A 143 8.81 -0.35 -9.79
CA LYS A 143 9.75 0.76 -9.56
C LYS A 143 9.15 2.09 -10.07
N PRO A 144 9.55 3.25 -9.53
CA PRO A 144 9.03 4.55 -9.97
C PRO A 144 9.17 4.77 -11.49
N ALA A 145 10.28 4.33 -12.09
CA ALA A 145 10.49 4.42 -13.53
C ALA A 145 9.49 3.57 -14.34
N GLN A 146 9.19 2.35 -13.88
CA GLN A 146 8.21 1.47 -14.52
C GLN A 146 6.79 2.00 -14.36
N ALA A 147 6.46 2.52 -13.17
CA ALA A 147 5.20 3.19 -12.91
C ALA A 147 5.02 4.42 -13.83
N GLY A 148 6.07 5.23 -14.01
CA GLY A 148 6.05 6.36 -14.93
C GLY A 148 5.81 5.94 -16.37
N GLN A 149 6.48 4.88 -16.85
CA GLN A 149 6.26 4.33 -18.20
C GLN A 149 4.82 3.84 -18.39
N LEU A 150 4.26 3.14 -17.39
CA LEU A 150 2.86 2.72 -17.41
C LEU A 150 1.93 3.92 -17.53
N VAL A 151 2.11 4.92 -16.67
CA VAL A 151 1.27 6.13 -16.67
C VAL A 151 1.33 6.87 -18.00
N LEU A 152 2.52 7.06 -18.56
CA LEU A 152 2.69 7.72 -19.85
C LEU A 152 1.99 6.94 -20.97
N ARG A 153 2.15 5.61 -21.03
CA ARG A 153 1.48 4.78 -22.04
C ARG A 153 -0.04 4.86 -21.93
N VAL A 154 -0.59 4.75 -20.72
CA VAL A 154 -2.05 4.85 -20.49
C VAL A 154 -2.56 6.22 -20.95
N ASN A 155 -1.84 7.29 -20.59
CA ASN A 155 -2.16 8.67 -20.97
C ASN A 155 -2.09 8.91 -22.49
N GLU A 156 -1.19 8.23 -23.19
CA GLU A 156 -1.08 8.28 -24.65
C GLU A 156 -2.22 7.55 -25.36
N GLN A 157 -2.63 6.39 -24.84
CA GLN A 157 -3.73 5.59 -25.37
C GLN A 157 -5.09 6.26 -25.12
N HIS A 158 -5.23 7.01 -24.02
CA HIS A 158 -6.48 7.63 -23.59
C HIS A 158 -6.44 9.16 -23.68
N LYS A 159 -6.01 9.70 -24.83
CA LYS A 159 -6.09 11.14 -25.17
C LYS A 159 -7.55 11.58 -25.39
N GLY A 160 -8.36 11.52 -24.34
CA GLY A 160 -9.72 12.07 -24.32
C GLY A 160 -9.73 13.58 -24.05
N PRO A 161 -10.89 14.24 -24.20
CA PRO A 161 -11.06 15.67 -23.92
C PRO A 161 -10.92 16.06 -22.43
N GLY A 162 -10.70 15.09 -21.53
CA GLY A 162 -10.40 15.34 -20.13
C GLY A 162 -8.90 15.58 -19.95
N GLU A 163 -8.52 16.74 -19.44
CA GLU A 163 -7.12 17.06 -19.14
C GLU A 163 -6.45 15.92 -18.36
N HIS A 164 -5.22 15.56 -18.76
CA HIS A 164 -4.39 14.63 -18.00
C HIS A 164 -4.28 15.08 -16.55
N LEU A 165 -4.24 14.11 -15.63
CA LEU A 165 -4.02 14.40 -14.22
C LEU A 165 -2.72 15.21 -14.06
N ARG A 166 -2.83 16.42 -13.49
CA ARG A 166 -1.68 17.31 -13.22
C ARG A 166 -0.93 16.89 -11.96
N PHE A 167 -0.47 15.64 -11.95
CA PHE A 167 0.30 15.03 -10.88
C PHE A 167 1.43 14.21 -11.52
N TYR A 168 2.68 14.44 -11.10
CA TYR A 168 3.86 13.94 -11.80
C TYR A 168 4.78 13.08 -10.93
N ASP A 169 4.36 12.74 -9.72
CA ASP A 169 5.13 11.86 -8.84
C ASP A 169 4.68 10.41 -8.99
N PHE A 170 5.35 9.69 -9.88
CA PHE A 170 5.06 8.29 -10.18
C PHE A 170 5.39 7.32 -9.05
N ALA A 171 5.95 7.80 -7.92
CA ALA A 171 6.08 6.98 -6.72
C ALA A 171 4.72 6.66 -6.09
N TYR A 172 3.71 7.51 -6.30
CA TYR A 172 2.34 7.34 -5.80
C TYR A 172 1.42 6.81 -6.89
N LEU A 173 1.69 5.58 -7.37
CA LEU A 173 0.93 4.99 -8.48
C LEU A 173 -0.58 4.87 -8.15
N GLU A 174 -0.93 4.68 -6.89
CA GLU A 174 -2.30 4.62 -6.40
C GLU A 174 -3.12 5.88 -6.74
N ILE A 175 -2.50 7.06 -6.78
CA ILE A 175 -3.16 8.30 -7.19
C ILE A 175 -3.59 8.22 -8.66
N PHE A 176 -2.74 7.66 -9.53
CA PHE A 176 -3.09 7.45 -10.94
C PHE A 176 -4.14 6.35 -11.10
N LEU A 177 -4.07 5.27 -10.30
CA LEU A 177 -5.11 4.24 -10.30
C LEU A 177 -6.47 4.79 -9.88
N LEU A 178 -6.52 5.68 -8.88
CA LEU A 178 -7.75 6.39 -8.49
C LEU A 178 -8.29 7.25 -9.65
N ASP A 179 -7.41 7.95 -10.38
CA ASP A 179 -7.80 8.70 -11.58
C ASP A 179 -8.35 7.77 -12.66
N TRP A 180 -7.71 6.63 -12.94
CA TRP A 180 -8.16 5.66 -13.93
C TRP A 180 -9.49 5.02 -13.56
N LEU A 181 -9.72 4.74 -12.28
CA LEU A 181 -11.00 4.26 -11.76
C LEU A 181 -12.10 5.34 -11.89
N SER A 182 -11.78 6.60 -11.56
CA SER A 182 -12.74 7.70 -11.66
C SER A 182 -13.13 8.02 -13.11
N ARG A 183 -12.21 7.80 -14.07
CA ARG A 183 -12.44 7.96 -15.52
C ARG A 183 -12.93 6.70 -16.22
N ARG A 184 -13.05 5.56 -15.52
CA ARG A 184 -13.41 4.25 -16.09
C ARG A 184 -12.42 3.74 -17.17
N ILE A 185 -11.16 4.12 -17.05
CA ILE A 185 -10.06 3.52 -17.85
C ILE A 185 -9.80 2.09 -17.38
N ILE A 186 -9.94 1.86 -16.07
CA ILE A 186 -10.01 0.51 -15.49
C ILE A 186 -11.30 0.40 -14.68
N THR A 187 -11.82 -0.82 -14.55
CA THR A 187 -12.99 -1.11 -13.73
C THR A 187 -12.77 -2.38 -12.92
N LEU A 188 -13.27 -2.40 -11.68
CA LEU A 188 -13.03 -3.51 -10.75
C LEU A 188 -14.05 -4.63 -10.85
N GLY A 189 -15.20 -4.38 -11.49
CA GLY A 189 -16.32 -5.32 -11.52
C GLY A 189 -17.19 -5.27 -10.26
N ASP A 190 -17.92 -6.36 -10.03
CA ASP A 190 -18.68 -6.58 -8.79
C ASP A 190 -17.75 -6.94 -7.60
N ARG A 191 -18.32 -7.20 -6.41
CA ARG A 191 -17.55 -7.52 -5.18
C ARG A 191 -16.61 -8.73 -5.31
N VAL A 192 -16.78 -9.57 -6.32
CA VAL A 192 -15.92 -10.73 -6.59
C VAL A 192 -15.14 -10.58 -7.90
N ALA A 193 -14.98 -9.35 -8.37
CA ALA A 193 -14.26 -8.97 -9.59
C ALA A 193 -14.89 -9.45 -10.92
N ASN A 194 -16.19 -9.83 -10.95
CA ASN A 194 -16.85 -10.12 -12.22
C ASN A 194 -17.11 -8.83 -13.01
N GLY A 195 -16.77 -8.83 -14.29
CA GLY A 195 -16.86 -7.63 -15.13
C GLY A 195 -15.76 -6.61 -14.84
N ALA A 196 -14.67 -7.04 -14.19
CA ALA A 196 -13.45 -6.25 -14.12
C ALA A 196 -12.87 -6.05 -15.53
N ASP A 197 -12.42 -4.82 -15.80
CA ASP A 197 -11.67 -4.46 -16.99
C ASP A 197 -10.38 -3.80 -16.54
N VAL A 198 -9.28 -4.53 -16.73
CA VAL A 198 -7.91 -4.09 -16.42
C VAL A 198 -7.00 -4.36 -17.62
N ASP A 199 -7.56 -4.40 -18.82
CA ASP A 199 -6.86 -4.82 -20.03
C ASP A 199 -5.64 -3.96 -20.32
N VAL A 200 -5.74 -2.65 -20.08
CA VAL A 200 -4.62 -1.72 -20.23
C VAL A 200 -3.40 -2.10 -19.38
N LEU A 201 -3.63 -2.65 -18.17
CA LEU A 201 -2.57 -3.13 -17.29
C LEU A 201 -2.02 -4.47 -17.77
N LEU A 202 -2.90 -5.40 -18.15
CA LEU A 202 -2.52 -6.71 -18.66
C LEU A 202 -1.68 -6.59 -19.94
N GLU A 203 -2.07 -5.68 -20.82
CA GLU A 203 -1.35 -5.35 -22.04
C GLU A 203 0.04 -4.82 -21.69
N PHE A 204 0.14 -3.80 -20.83
CA PHE A 204 1.41 -3.24 -20.41
C PHE A 204 2.34 -4.28 -19.78
N PHE A 205 1.85 -5.12 -18.87
CA PHE A 205 2.67 -6.14 -18.23
C PHE A 205 3.14 -7.21 -19.21
N LYS A 206 2.30 -7.59 -20.18
CA LYS A 206 2.68 -8.51 -21.25
C LYS A 206 3.80 -7.93 -22.12
N PHE A 207 3.73 -6.67 -22.50
CA PHE A 207 4.73 -6.05 -23.38
C PHE A 207 6.08 -5.78 -22.71
N ASN A 208 6.12 -5.76 -21.38
CA ASN A 208 7.34 -5.49 -20.60
C ASN A 208 7.83 -6.73 -19.85
N ASP A 209 7.41 -7.93 -20.25
CA ASP A 209 7.82 -9.22 -19.66
C ASP A 209 7.61 -9.29 -18.13
N MET A 210 6.52 -8.69 -17.65
CA MET A 210 6.14 -8.67 -16.22
C MET A 210 5.07 -9.74 -15.92
N ASP A 211 5.36 -10.99 -16.30
CA ASP A 211 4.40 -12.10 -16.20
C ASP A 211 3.88 -12.31 -14.78
N ALA A 212 4.71 -12.15 -13.75
CA ALA A 212 4.29 -12.30 -12.37
C ALA A 212 3.20 -11.28 -11.93
N LEU A 213 3.22 -10.05 -12.45
CA LEU A 213 2.20 -9.03 -12.15
C LEU A 213 0.92 -9.27 -12.95
N LYS A 214 1.08 -9.73 -14.19
CA LYS A 214 -0.03 -10.14 -15.04
C LYS A 214 -0.78 -11.34 -14.45
N THR A 215 -0.05 -12.38 -14.04
CA THR A 215 -0.61 -13.58 -13.41
C THR A 215 -1.36 -13.22 -12.13
N LEU A 216 -0.81 -12.35 -11.28
CA LEU A 216 -1.49 -11.85 -10.08
C LEU A 216 -2.88 -11.26 -10.39
N LEU A 217 -3.02 -10.43 -11.43
CA LEU A 217 -4.33 -9.87 -11.81
C LEU A 217 -5.29 -10.95 -12.31
N LEU A 218 -4.81 -11.84 -13.20
CA LEU A 218 -5.64 -12.89 -13.77
C LEU A 218 -6.13 -13.88 -12.71
N GLU A 219 -5.22 -14.34 -11.84
CA GLU A 219 -5.56 -15.24 -10.73
C GLU A 219 -6.51 -14.58 -9.74
N THR A 220 -6.33 -13.29 -9.45
CA THR A 220 -7.26 -12.55 -8.58
C THR A 220 -8.67 -12.53 -9.17
N ILE A 221 -8.81 -12.29 -10.47
CA ILE A 221 -10.13 -12.29 -11.15
C ILE A 221 -10.74 -13.69 -11.16
N VAL A 222 -9.97 -14.72 -11.55
CA VAL A 222 -10.45 -16.10 -11.67
C VAL A 222 -10.84 -16.69 -10.31
N ASN A 223 -9.96 -16.59 -9.30
CA ASN A 223 -10.18 -17.19 -7.99
C ASN A 223 -11.40 -16.58 -7.27
N ASN A 224 -11.65 -15.29 -7.46
CA ASN A 224 -12.79 -14.62 -6.85
C ASN A 224 -14.09 -14.86 -7.63
N ALA A 225 -14.03 -14.94 -8.97
CA ALA A 225 -15.19 -15.33 -9.79
C ALA A 225 -15.68 -16.76 -9.47
N ASP A 226 -14.77 -17.72 -9.30
CA ASP A 226 -15.09 -19.11 -8.94
C ASP A 226 -15.60 -19.28 -7.51
N SER A 227 -15.25 -18.37 -6.60
CA SER A 227 -15.75 -18.36 -5.21
C SER A 227 -17.27 -18.14 -5.11
N LYS A 228 -17.94 -17.67 -6.17
CA LYS A 228 -19.41 -17.61 -6.29
C LYS A 228 -20.03 -18.96 -6.63
N ARG A 229 -19.30 -19.83 -7.36
CA ARG A 229 -19.78 -21.19 -7.70
C ARG A 229 -19.84 -22.07 -6.44
N MET A 230 -18.83 -22.02 -5.58
CA MET A 230 -18.81 -22.79 -4.32
C MET A 230 -19.89 -22.33 -3.31
N ARG A 231 -20.12 -21.02 -3.15
CA ARG A 231 -21.20 -20.50 -2.26
C ARG A 231 -22.61 -20.83 -2.74
N ASN A 232 -22.81 -20.98 -4.06
CA ASN A 232 -24.10 -21.40 -4.59
C ASN A 232 -24.37 -22.91 -4.36
N TYR A 233 -23.33 -23.74 -4.25
CA TYR A 233 -23.49 -25.17 -3.92
C TYR A 233 -23.80 -25.41 -2.43
N GLU A 234 -23.34 -24.54 -1.53
CA GLU A 234 -23.69 -24.61 -0.10
C GLU A 234 -25.17 -24.25 0.15
N HIS A 235 -25.76 -23.36 -0.65
CA HIS A 235 -27.19 -23.06 -0.56
C HIS A 235 -28.09 -24.14 -1.20
N ILE A 236 -27.64 -24.85 -2.24
CA ILE A 236 -28.39 -25.97 -2.84
C ILE A 236 -28.33 -27.23 -1.95
N SER A 237 -27.28 -27.38 -1.14
CA SER A 237 -27.13 -28.51 -0.21
C SER A 237 -27.94 -28.36 1.08
N ALA A 238 -28.42 -27.16 1.42
CA ALA A 238 -29.28 -26.93 2.58
C ALA A 238 -30.76 -27.26 2.31
N ASP A 239 -31.23 -27.14 1.06
CA ASP A 239 -32.61 -27.45 0.68
C ASP A 239 -32.83 -28.94 0.33
N ASN A 240 -31.75 -29.72 0.16
CA ASN A 240 -31.81 -31.16 -0.11
C ASN A 240 -31.55 -32.05 1.13
N ALA A 241 -31.40 -31.47 2.32
CA ALA A 241 -31.19 -32.21 3.58
C ALA A 241 -32.49 -32.78 4.21
N THR A 242 -33.61 -32.78 3.49
CA THR A 242 -34.88 -33.41 3.88
C THR A 242 -35.36 -34.49 2.91
N ALA A 243 -34.46 -35.08 2.10
CA ALA A 243 -34.79 -36.31 1.38
C ALA A 243 -33.57 -37.22 1.20
N SER A 244 -33.80 -38.50 1.53
CA SER A 244 -32.97 -39.66 1.19
C SER A 244 -31.99 -40.15 2.26
N SER A 245 -32.59 -40.90 3.19
CA SER A 245 -32.04 -42.11 3.79
C SER A 245 -31.50 -43.08 2.72
N GLY A 246 -30.32 -43.69 2.95
CA GLY A 246 -29.96 -44.96 2.30
C GLY A 246 -28.51 -45.11 1.80
N ASN A 247 -27.78 -45.99 2.49
CA ASN A 247 -26.67 -46.85 2.04
C ASN A 247 -25.24 -46.32 1.81
N ASN A 248 -24.39 -46.69 2.77
CA ASN A 248 -23.10 -47.40 2.67
C ASN A 248 -22.43 -47.52 1.28
N ASN A 249 -21.18 -47.04 1.18
CA ASN A 249 -20.02 -47.94 1.02
C ASN A 249 -18.67 -47.24 1.29
N LYS A 250 -17.79 -48.00 1.96
CA LYS A 250 -16.35 -47.75 2.19
C LYS A 250 -15.59 -47.71 0.87
N TYR A 251 -14.54 -46.90 0.76
CA TYR A 251 -13.19 -47.29 0.31
C TYR A 251 -12.15 -46.25 0.74
N SER A 252 -10.91 -46.72 0.80
CA SER A 252 -9.78 -46.33 1.65
C SER A 252 -8.74 -45.46 0.92
N ALA A 253 -7.97 -44.68 1.70
CA ALA A 253 -6.57 -44.25 1.51
C ALA A 253 -6.19 -43.52 0.20
N GLU A 254 -5.35 -42.48 0.16
CA GLU A 254 -3.96 -42.46 0.61
C GLU A 254 -3.46 -41.02 0.82
N LYS A 255 -2.52 -40.90 1.76
CA LYS A 255 -1.67 -39.74 1.99
C LYS A 255 -0.72 -39.56 0.81
N ASN A 256 -0.46 -38.31 0.41
CA ASN A 256 0.86 -37.93 -0.10
C ASN A 256 1.24 -36.53 0.41
N THR A 257 2.11 -36.54 1.41
CA THR A 257 2.98 -35.46 1.85
C THR A 257 4.08 -35.27 0.82
N THR A 258 4.22 -34.05 0.29
CA THR A 258 5.47 -33.63 -0.36
C THR A 258 5.82 -32.22 0.11
N THR A 259 6.78 -32.16 1.01
CA THR A 259 7.59 -31.01 1.38
C THR A 259 8.41 -30.58 0.16
N MET A 260 8.31 -29.32 -0.24
CA MET A 260 9.36 -28.67 -1.04
C MET A 260 9.68 -27.31 -0.42
N GLN A 261 10.86 -27.25 0.18
CA GLN A 261 11.60 -26.03 0.41
C GLN A 261 12.01 -25.44 -0.94
N SER A 262 11.80 -24.14 -1.13
CA SER A 262 12.55 -23.36 -2.09
C SER A 262 13.01 -22.06 -1.44
N ASP A 263 14.31 -21.99 -1.20
CA ASP A 263 15.06 -20.74 -1.10
C ASP A 263 14.98 -19.99 -2.44
N ALA A 264 14.69 -18.69 -2.41
CA ALA A 264 15.38 -17.66 -3.22
C ALA A 264 14.72 -16.28 -3.13
N ASN A 265 15.53 -15.31 -2.72
CA ASN A 265 15.60 -13.94 -3.26
C ASN A 265 14.40 -13.02 -3.05
N ALA A 266 14.28 -12.50 -1.82
CA ALA A 266 13.55 -11.28 -1.54
C ALA A 266 14.19 -10.10 -2.30
N SER A 267 13.56 -9.67 -3.39
CA SER A 267 13.80 -8.37 -3.99
C SER A 267 13.14 -7.31 -3.10
N THR A 268 13.94 -6.60 -2.31
CA THR A 268 13.49 -5.57 -1.39
C THR A 268 12.88 -4.41 -2.18
N SER A 269 11.56 -4.24 -2.08
CA SER A 269 10.90 -2.99 -2.46
C SER A 269 11.12 -1.97 -1.34
N VAL A 270 11.78 -0.85 -1.67
CA VAL A 270 12.21 0.21 -0.75
C VAL A 270 11.03 1.14 -0.37
N ARG A 271 9.78 0.65 -0.37
CA ARG A 271 8.58 1.50 -0.18
C ARG A 271 7.85 1.30 1.16
N SER A 272 8.32 0.39 1.99
CA SER A 272 7.88 0.28 3.38
C SER A 272 8.64 1.28 4.26
N CYS A 273 7.91 2.10 5.03
CA CYS A 273 8.48 2.87 6.15
C CYS A 273 8.95 1.97 7.31
N ASP A 274 8.66 0.67 7.23
CA ASP A 274 9.00 -0.36 8.19
C ASP A 274 10.24 -1.10 7.69
N LEU A 275 11.43 -0.68 8.18
CA LEU A 275 12.62 -1.52 8.16
C LEU A 275 12.28 -2.84 8.87
N THR A 276 12.37 -3.97 8.16
CA THR A 276 12.23 -5.27 8.82
C THR A 276 13.29 -5.37 9.93
N ILE A 277 13.01 -6.11 11.01
CA ILE A 277 13.95 -6.22 12.16
C ILE A 277 15.36 -6.65 11.70
N ASN A 278 15.46 -7.39 10.59
CA ASN A 278 16.71 -7.87 10.02
C ASN A 278 17.42 -6.86 9.09
N GLU A 279 16.81 -5.71 8.77
CA GLU A 279 17.36 -4.65 7.92
C GLU A 279 17.73 -3.38 8.72
N ARG A 280 17.63 -3.44 10.05
CA ARG A 280 17.99 -2.31 10.92
C ARG A 280 19.50 -2.22 11.05
N TYR A 281 20.05 -1.06 10.74
CA TYR A 281 21.39 -0.70 11.21
C TYR A 281 21.35 -0.59 12.73
N GLU A 282 21.96 -1.56 13.43
CA GLU A 282 22.04 -1.56 14.89
C GLU A 282 23.04 -0.48 15.32
N VAL A 283 22.52 0.68 15.73
CA VAL A 283 23.34 1.78 16.26
C VAL A 283 23.86 1.34 17.64
N ARG A 284 25.09 0.83 17.68
CA ARG A 284 25.81 0.58 18.93
C ARG A 284 26.67 1.79 19.25
N HIS A 285 26.95 2.04 20.52
CA HIS A 285 27.82 3.14 20.92
C HIS A 285 29.22 3.04 20.26
N GLU A 286 29.71 1.81 20.03
CA GLU A 286 30.99 1.57 19.35
C GLU A 286 30.95 1.78 17.83
N SER A 287 29.75 1.77 17.20
CA SER A 287 29.56 1.83 15.74
C SER A 287 28.74 3.05 15.26
N ALA A 288 28.37 3.96 16.16
CA ALA A 288 27.63 5.16 15.81
C ALA A 288 28.48 6.09 14.93
N GLY A 289 28.18 6.13 13.63
CA GLY A 289 28.72 7.12 12.71
C GLY A 289 28.03 8.47 12.92
N ILE A 290 28.81 9.56 13.02
CA ILE A 290 28.29 10.92 13.03
C ILE A 290 28.16 11.39 11.58
N ILE A 291 26.93 11.61 11.13
CA ILE A 291 26.68 12.31 9.86
C ILE A 291 26.52 13.79 10.17
N LEU A 292 27.60 14.55 9.96
CA LEU A 292 27.61 16.00 10.12
C LEU A 292 27.40 16.66 8.75
N ILE A 293 26.19 17.16 8.51
CA ILE A 293 25.89 17.95 7.30
C ILE A 293 26.21 19.41 7.61
N ILE A 294 27.34 19.89 7.08
CA ILE A 294 27.75 21.29 7.21
C ILE A 294 27.35 22.04 5.94
N ASN A 295 26.32 22.89 6.06
CA ASN A 295 25.82 23.74 4.98
C ASN A 295 26.46 25.14 5.02
N GLN A 296 27.78 25.21 5.14
CA GLN A 296 28.52 26.47 5.18
C GLN A 296 29.70 26.43 4.20
N LEU A 297 29.83 27.47 3.38
CA LEU A 297 30.92 27.63 2.42
C LEU A 297 32.21 28.10 3.10
N ASN A 298 32.06 29.04 4.03
CA ASN A 298 33.14 29.64 4.82
C ASN A 298 32.96 29.24 6.28
N PHE A 299 34.01 28.66 6.86
CA PHE A 299 34.04 28.33 8.28
C PHE A 299 34.56 29.53 9.06
N HIS A 300 33.89 29.85 10.15
CA HIS A 300 34.32 30.88 11.10
C HIS A 300 34.67 30.22 12.42
N GLU A 301 35.74 30.66 13.06
CA GLU A 301 36.12 30.21 14.39
C GLU A 301 35.25 30.90 15.44
N ASP A 302 34.80 30.13 16.44
CA ASP A 302 34.05 30.68 17.56
C ASP A 302 34.96 31.59 18.40
N PRO A 303 34.56 32.85 18.68
CA PRO A 303 35.39 33.79 19.42
C PRO A 303 35.51 33.49 20.92
N ASP A 304 34.72 32.55 21.47
CA ASP A 304 34.75 32.21 22.91
C ASP A 304 36.10 31.59 23.34
N PRO A 305 36.85 32.22 24.26
CA PRO A 305 38.12 31.69 24.77
C PRO A 305 38.00 30.31 25.44
N ALA A 306 36.84 29.97 26.00
CA ALA A 306 36.62 28.70 26.69
C ALA A 306 36.57 27.51 25.71
N LEU A 307 36.14 27.76 24.46
CA LEU A 307 36.00 26.76 23.41
C LEU A 307 37.26 26.61 22.54
N LYS A 308 38.24 27.53 22.69
CA LYS A 308 39.47 27.57 21.90
C LYS A 308 40.29 26.28 21.94
N LYS A 309 40.22 25.53 23.05
CA LYS A 309 40.89 24.21 23.21
C LYS A 309 40.25 23.09 22.37
N LEU A 310 38.98 23.26 21.96
CA LEU A 310 38.21 22.30 21.17
C LEU A 310 38.30 22.60 19.66
N LEU A 311 38.80 23.78 19.28
CA LEU A 311 38.95 24.16 17.88
C LEU A 311 40.15 23.43 17.23
N PRO A 312 40.02 23.00 15.97
CA PRO A 312 41.12 22.39 15.25
C PRO A 312 42.27 23.39 15.09
N LYS A 313 43.52 22.94 15.31
CA LYS A 313 44.73 23.79 15.20
C LYS A 313 44.98 24.34 13.78
N LYS A 314 44.34 23.73 12.77
CA LYS A 314 44.44 24.11 11.37
C LYS A 314 43.09 24.64 10.93
N SER A 315 43.10 25.84 10.35
CA SER A 315 41.89 26.43 9.78
C SER A 315 41.30 25.52 8.71
N LEU A 316 39.98 25.35 8.74
CA LEU A 316 39.27 24.53 7.77
C LEU A 316 39.28 25.24 6.41
N SER A 317 39.64 24.52 5.35
CA SER A 317 39.58 25.05 3.99
C SER A 317 38.14 25.35 3.58
N SER A 318 37.91 26.44 2.86
CA SER A 318 36.62 26.72 2.23
C SER A 318 36.18 25.55 1.36
N ARG A 319 34.90 25.17 1.46
CA ARG A 319 34.37 24.02 0.74
C ARG A 319 33.55 24.51 -0.45
N HIS A 320 34.12 24.40 -1.65
CA HIS A 320 33.43 24.74 -2.90
C HIS A 320 32.56 23.61 -3.47
N GLY A 321 32.45 22.48 -2.78
CA GLY A 321 31.67 21.31 -3.24
C GLY A 321 30.22 21.68 -3.60
N SER A 322 29.55 22.46 -2.75
CA SER A 322 28.18 22.94 -3.03
C SER A 322 28.09 23.86 -4.25
N ASN A 323 29.17 24.57 -4.60
CA ASN A 323 29.20 25.36 -5.84
C ASN A 323 29.43 24.44 -7.06
N MET A 324 30.27 23.42 -6.94
CA MET A 324 30.45 22.43 -8.01
C MET A 324 29.17 21.64 -8.29
N ASP A 325 28.41 21.27 -7.26
CA ASP A 325 27.13 20.60 -7.40
C ASP A 325 26.07 21.55 -8.02
N LYS A 326 26.08 22.82 -7.63
CA LYS A 326 25.24 23.87 -8.21
C LYS A 326 25.57 24.13 -9.68
N ASP A 327 26.84 24.19 -10.05
CA ASP A 327 27.27 24.43 -11.42
C ASP A 327 26.98 23.21 -12.30
N ARG A 328 27.17 21.99 -11.78
CA ARG A 328 26.71 20.76 -12.45
C ARG A 328 25.20 20.74 -12.67
N LEU A 329 24.41 21.16 -11.68
CA LEU A 329 22.96 21.26 -11.82
C LEU A 329 22.60 22.29 -12.90
N LYS A 330 23.25 23.46 -12.90
CA LYS A 330 23.05 24.46 -13.97
C LYS A 330 23.40 23.92 -15.35
N ASP A 331 24.51 23.21 -15.50
CA ASP A 331 24.90 22.61 -16.78
C ASP A 331 23.84 21.59 -17.24
N VAL A 332 23.38 20.73 -16.33
CA VAL A 332 22.31 19.76 -16.61
C VAL A 332 21.02 20.45 -17.06
N PHE A 333 20.63 21.56 -16.41
CA PHE A 333 19.39 22.27 -16.76
C PHE A 333 19.53 23.19 -17.98
N SER A 334 20.74 23.68 -18.27
CA SER A 334 21.01 24.49 -19.48
C SER A 334 20.86 23.68 -20.78
N LEU A 335 21.00 22.35 -20.70
CA LEU A 335 20.72 21.43 -21.81
C LEU A 335 19.22 21.34 -22.14
N PHE A 336 18.34 21.86 -21.29
CA PHE A 336 16.89 21.83 -21.47
C PHE A 336 16.27 23.20 -21.81
N GLY A 337 17.09 24.24 -22.02
CA GLY A 337 16.65 25.58 -22.46
C GLY A 337 16.84 26.66 -21.41
#